data_AF-A0AAV2A1V0-F1
#
_entry.id   AF-A0AAV2A1V0-F1
#
_cell.length_a   1.000
_cell.length_b   1.000
_cell.length_c   1.000
_cell.angle_alpha   90.00
_cell.angle_beta   90.00
_cell.angle_gamma   90.00
#
_symmetry.space_group_name_H-M   'P 1'
#
loop_
_entity.id
_entity.type
_entity.pdbx_description
1 polymer ?
#
loop_
_entity_poly.entity_id
_entity_poly.type
_entity_poly.pdbx_seq_one_letter_code
_entity_poly.pdbx_strand_id
1 'polypeptide(L)'
;MNLNILNISVSFILMYLMMFIYEIHSKIIMRSFLGMIAASKRILKNPLYISIVINDIMTIFGSLGHFVMLPKYMEHQFRMTASDASLLSGPPGIAAIMAATILGGYLVWKFRPTAKFLIASMIAMEAISAIGFILLMIPKCDKVEMANFGLNHEGLILDSDCNFNCNCTTKAFSPICGSDGRTVYFTPCFAGCKENVNQTFSDCSCISDPSGQLASLATEGFCVTDDCWSQALGYIITLPIIQFISSLLRIQHAVILLRSVLPGDKSIALGMFEALICIFGFVPYLIIFGSLVDSTCLVWEKSCGEYGNCWFYDTDKFNNLLHALSAVFSSFAALSLVATYFLSGRIGELYEDDSDGNEATNEKELEAAKGDTKNKNPSSKEINIRTKL
;
A
#
# COMPACT_ATOMS: atom_id res chain seq x y z
N MET A 1 44.10 29.64 -50.35
CA MET A 1 44.66 28.31 -50.00
C MET A 1 44.83 28.10 -48.49
N ASN A 2 45.19 29.12 -47.68
CA ASN A 2 45.41 28.97 -46.23
C ASN A 2 44.14 28.73 -45.37
N LEU A 3 42.95 29.18 -45.78
CA LEU A 3 41.72 28.98 -44.98
C LEU A 3 41.23 27.52 -44.94
N ASN A 4 41.39 26.77 -46.03
CA ASN A 4 40.95 25.37 -46.11
C ASN A 4 41.83 24.43 -45.28
N ILE A 5 43.13 24.71 -45.18
CA ILE A 5 44.05 23.92 -44.36
C ILE A 5 43.76 24.15 -42.88
N LEU A 6 43.46 25.38 -42.46
CA LEU A 6 43.10 25.69 -41.08
C LEU A 6 41.78 25.01 -40.67
N ASN A 7 40.76 25.02 -41.54
CA ASN A 7 39.48 24.36 -41.28
C ASN A 7 39.59 22.83 -41.17
N ILE A 8 40.44 22.21 -41.99
CA ILE A 8 40.69 20.77 -41.92
C ILE A 8 41.39 20.43 -40.59
N SER A 9 42.42 21.18 -40.21
CA SER A 9 43.14 21.00 -38.93
C SER A 9 42.22 21.14 -37.72
N VAL A 10 41.35 22.15 -37.69
CA VAL A 10 40.39 22.39 -36.60
C VAL A 10 39.36 21.27 -36.52
N SER A 11 38.88 20.75 -37.65
CA SER A 11 37.93 19.63 -37.70
C SER A 11 38.52 18.32 -37.17
N PHE A 12 39.79 18.02 -37.52
CA PHE A 12 40.50 16.87 -36.97
C PHE A 12 40.73 16.99 -35.46
N ILE A 13 41.06 18.19 -34.95
CA ILE A 13 41.24 18.43 -33.52
C ILE A 13 39.91 18.26 -32.76
N LEU A 14 38.80 18.76 -33.31
CA LEU A 14 37.45 18.58 -32.74
C LEU A 14 37.03 17.10 -32.71
N MET A 15 37.30 16.34 -33.77
CA MET A 15 37.00 14.90 -33.81
C MET A 15 37.82 14.11 -32.79
N TYR A 16 39.11 14.42 -32.63
CA TYR A 16 39.96 13.82 -31.60
C TYR A 16 39.51 14.19 -30.18
N LEU A 17 39.12 15.44 -29.94
CA LEU A 17 38.56 15.87 -28.66
C LEU A 17 37.25 15.15 -28.35
N MET A 18 36.34 15.00 -29.32
CA MET A 18 35.09 14.26 -29.12
C MET A 18 35.32 12.78 -28.85
N MET A 19 36.25 12.12 -29.56
CA MET A 19 36.63 10.72 -29.29
C MET A 19 37.28 10.56 -27.91
N PHE A 20 38.15 11.49 -27.51
CA PHE A 20 38.79 11.48 -26.19
C PHE A 20 37.78 11.74 -25.06
N ILE A 21 36.84 12.68 -25.25
CA ILE A 21 35.72 12.92 -24.33
C ILE A 21 34.84 11.68 -24.24
N TYR A 22 34.51 11.03 -25.35
CA TYR A 22 33.72 9.78 -25.36
C TYR A 22 34.44 8.64 -24.63
N GLU A 23 35.75 8.48 -24.83
CA GLU A 23 36.54 7.44 -24.17
C GLU A 23 36.69 7.70 -22.66
N ILE A 24 36.88 8.96 -22.26
CA ILE A 24 36.86 9.37 -20.84
C ILE A 24 35.47 9.12 -20.24
N HIS A 25 34.40 9.54 -20.93
CA HIS A 25 33.04 9.37 -20.46
C HIS A 25 32.68 7.88 -20.33
N SER A 26 33.07 7.04 -21.29
CA SER A 26 32.90 5.58 -21.25
C SER A 26 33.68 4.93 -20.09
N LYS A 27 34.93 5.34 -19.84
CA LYS A 27 35.72 4.85 -18.69
C LYS A 27 35.15 5.32 -17.35
N ILE A 28 34.64 6.54 -17.26
CA ILE A 28 33.95 7.07 -16.09
C ILE A 28 32.65 6.29 -15.83
N ILE A 29 31.83 6.06 -16.87
CA ILE A 29 30.60 5.27 -16.79
C ILE A 29 30.92 3.84 -16.31
N MET A 30 31.92 3.17 -16.89
CA MET A 30 32.27 1.80 -16.51
C MET A 30 32.76 1.73 -15.06
N ARG A 31 33.60 2.67 -14.61
CA ARG A 31 34.04 2.76 -13.20
C ARG A 31 32.88 3.06 -12.26
N SER A 32 31.96 3.94 -12.66
CA SER A 32 30.73 4.24 -11.91
C SER A 32 29.85 3.00 -11.79
N PHE A 33 29.65 2.25 -12.87
CA PHE A 33 28.86 1.01 -12.89
C PHE A 33 29.46 -0.09 -12.02
N LEU A 34 30.77 -0.32 -12.11
CA LEU A 34 31.47 -1.26 -11.23
C LEU A 34 31.40 -0.82 -9.75
N GLY A 35 31.52 0.48 -9.49
CA GLY A 35 31.32 1.08 -8.18
C GLY A 35 29.91 0.82 -7.63
N MET A 36 28.89 0.99 -8.47
CA MET A 36 27.50 0.70 -8.12
C MET A 36 27.26 -0.78 -7.82
N ILE A 37 27.83 -1.70 -8.61
CA ILE A 37 27.73 -3.14 -8.34
C ILE A 37 28.39 -3.50 -7.01
N ALA A 38 29.57 -2.95 -6.75
CA ALA A 38 30.29 -3.19 -5.50
C ALA A 38 29.51 -2.64 -4.29
N ALA A 39 28.97 -1.43 -4.39
CA ALA A 39 28.10 -0.83 -3.38
C ALA A 39 26.83 -1.66 -3.16
N SER A 40 26.17 -2.08 -4.24
CA SER A 40 24.97 -2.92 -4.21
C SER A 40 25.23 -4.23 -3.46
N LYS A 41 26.34 -4.92 -3.78
CA LYS A 41 26.75 -6.16 -3.11
C LYS A 41 27.05 -5.93 -1.62
N ARG A 42 27.61 -4.78 -1.25
CA ARG A 42 27.88 -4.42 0.14
C ARG A 42 26.59 -4.13 0.91
N ILE A 43 25.66 -3.37 0.32
CA ILE A 43 24.35 -3.05 0.92
C ILE A 43 23.51 -4.32 1.11
N LEU A 44 23.43 -5.19 0.09
CA LEU A 44 22.66 -6.45 0.18
C LEU A 44 23.22 -7.44 1.20
N LYS A 45 24.51 -7.33 1.55
CA LYS A 45 25.13 -8.14 2.61
C LYS A 45 24.87 -7.57 4.01
N ASN A 46 24.38 -6.34 4.13
CA ASN A 46 24.08 -5.74 5.41
C ASN A 46 22.76 -6.30 5.97
N PRO A 47 22.78 -7.11 7.04
CA PRO A 47 21.58 -7.73 7.57
C PRO A 47 20.58 -6.70 8.11
N LEU A 48 21.06 -5.53 8.59
CA LEU A 48 20.17 -4.47 9.07
C LEU A 48 19.36 -3.87 7.93
N TYR A 49 20.00 -3.57 6.80
CA TYR A 49 19.33 -3.05 5.60
C TYR A 49 18.29 -4.05 5.07
N ILE A 50 18.65 -5.33 4.97
CA ILE A 50 17.74 -6.38 4.50
C ILE A 50 16.55 -6.53 5.45
N SER A 51 16.75 -6.46 6.77
CA SER A 51 15.68 -6.51 7.76
C SER A 51 14.68 -5.35 7.58
N ILE A 52 15.19 -4.14 7.27
CA ILE A 52 14.34 -2.96 6.99
C ILE A 52 13.56 -3.13 5.68
N VAL A 53 14.19 -3.67 4.62
CA VAL A 53 13.51 -3.95 3.36
C VAL A 53 12.39 -4.98 3.55
N ILE A 54 12.65 -6.08 4.27
CA ILE A 54 11.64 -7.11 4.56
C ILE A 54 10.48 -6.49 5.35
N ASN A 55 10.79 -5.66 6.34
CA ASN A 55 9.77 -4.95 7.10
C ASN A 55 8.85 -4.12 6.20
N ASP A 56 9.43 -3.29 5.32
CA ASP A 56 8.65 -2.40 4.47
C ASP A 56 7.79 -3.17 3.44
N ILE A 57 8.30 -4.29 2.90
CA ILE A 57 7.50 -5.20 2.06
C ILE A 57 6.27 -5.71 2.82
N MET A 58 6.45 -6.18 4.05
CA MET A 58 5.34 -6.70 4.88
C MET A 58 4.36 -5.59 5.25
N THR A 59 4.85 -4.38 5.56
CA THR A 59 4.01 -3.21 5.82
C THR A 59 3.19 -2.83 4.58
N ILE A 60 3.76 -2.90 3.37
CA ILE A 60 3.02 -2.66 2.12
C ILE A 60 1.91 -3.68 1.93
N PHE A 61 2.20 -4.97 2.15
CA PHE A 61 1.17 -6.01 2.05
C PHE A 61 0.03 -5.76 3.04
N GLY A 62 0.34 -5.40 4.28
CA GLY A 62 -0.67 -5.13 5.30
C GLY A 62 -1.51 -3.88 5.00
N SER A 63 -0.82 -2.75 4.82
CA SER A 63 -1.44 -1.42 4.75
C SER A 63 -1.91 -1.02 3.35
N LEU A 64 -1.03 -1.11 2.35
CA LEU A 64 -1.37 -0.68 0.99
C LEU A 64 -2.35 -1.65 0.32
N GLY A 65 -2.20 -2.95 0.57
CA GLY A 65 -3.16 -3.96 0.11
C GLY A 65 -4.57 -3.70 0.64
N HIS A 66 -4.70 -3.38 1.93
CA HIS A 66 -5.97 -2.94 2.51
C HIS A 66 -6.52 -1.68 1.82
N PHE A 67 -5.68 -0.65 1.71
CA PHE A 67 -6.08 0.65 1.19
C PHE A 67 -6.59 0.58 -0.26
N VAL A 68 -5.97 -0.23 -1.12
CA VAL A 68 -6.39 -0.38 -2.53
C VAL A 68 -7.75 -1.06 -2.66
N MET A 69 -8.05 -2.05 -1.82
CA MET A 69 -9.34 -2.77 -1.86
C MET A 69 -10.45 -2.08 -1.06
N LEU A 70 -10.10 -1.01 -0.35
CA LEU A 70 -10.99 -0.35 0.59
C LEU A 70 -12.26 0.26 -0.03
N PRO A 71 -12.22 0.97 -1.19
CA PRO A 71 -13.44 1.51 -1.78
C PRO A 71 -14.42 0.39 -2.13
N LYS A 72 -13.92 -0.66 -2.77
CA LYS A 72 -14.73 -1.84 -3.15
C LYS A 72 -15.29 -2.57 -1.93
N TYR A 73 -14.52 -2.68 -0.85
CA TYR A 73 -15.01 -3.18 0.43
C TYR A 73 -16.15 -2.31 0.96
N MET A 74 -16.01 -0.98 0.97
CA MET A 74 -17.04 -0.07 1.46
C MET A 74 -18.31 -0.08 0.60
N GLU A 75 -18.18 -0.19 -0.72
CA GLU A 75 -19.32 -0.34 -1.65
C GLU A 75 -20.21 -1.52 -1.25
N HIS A 76 -19.61 -2.67 -0.97
CA HIS A 76 -20.38 -3.89 -0.67
C HIS A 76 -20.73 -4.04 0.81
N GLN A 77 -19.83 -3.71 1.73
CA GLN A 77 -20.05 -3.91 3.17
C GLN A 77 -20.98 -2.85 3.76
N PHE A 78 -20.89 -1.59 3.29
CA PHE A 78 -21.71 -0.48 3.77
C PHE A 78 -22.75 -0.01 2.75
N ARG A 79 -22.85 -0.70 1.60
CA ARG A 79 -23.87 -0.45 0.56
C ARG A 79 -23.83 0.98 0.03
N MET A 80 -22.61 1.47 -0.12
CA MET A 80 -22.34 2.81 -0.63
C MET A 80 -22.24 2.80 -2.15
N THR A 81 -22.49 3.95 -2.77
CA THR A 81 -22.13 4.13 -4.17
C THR A 81 -20.59 4.11 -4.31
N ALA A 82 -20.08 3.73 -5.47
CA ALA A 82 -18.64 3.75 -5.75
C ALA A 82 -18.01 5.14 -5.53
N SER A 83 -18.77 6.21 -5.79
CA SER A 83 -18.35 7.58 -5.53
C SER A 83 -18.20 7.86 -4.04
N ASP A 84 -19.21 7.54 -3.24
CA ASP A 84 -19.20 7.79 -1.79
C ASP A 84 -18.12 6.96 -1.10
N ALA A 85 -18.01 5.68 -1.46
CA ALA A 85 -16.99 4.78 -0.95
C ALA A 85 -15.58 5.32 -1.22
N SER A 86 -15.31 5.80 -2.44
CA SER A 86 -14.02 6.41 -2.80
C SER A 86 -13.75 7.72 -2.06
N LEU A 87 -14.77 8.57 -1.92
CA LEU A 87 -14.68 9.87 -1.24
C LEU A 87 -14.45 9.72 0.27
N LEU A 88 -15.02 8.69 0.90
CA LEU A 88 -14.95 8.48 2.34
C LEU A 88 -13.76 7.62 2.76
N SER A 89 -13.26 6.74 1.89
CA SER A 89 -12.08 5.91 2.17
C SER A 89 -10.74 6.61 1.90
N GLY A 90 -10.64 7.39 0.81
CA GLY A 90 -9.35 7.92 0.33
C GLY A 90 -8.88 9.18 1.08
N PRO A 91 -9.52 10.34 0.85
CA PRO A 91 -9.08 11.63 1.39
C PRO A 91 -8.87 11.68 2.91
N PRO A 92 -9.77 11.15 3.77
CA PRO A 92 -9.57 11.17 5.22
C PRO A 92 -8.31 10.41 5.65
N GLY A 93 -8.07 9.25 5.03
CA GLY A 93 -6.90 8.44 5.30
C GLY A 93 -5.60 9.13 4.89
N ILE A 94 -5.56 9.72 3.70
CA ILE A 94 -4.38 10.46 3.21
C ILE A 94 -4.09 11.67 4.10
N ALA A 95 -5.12 12.43 4.50
CA ALA A 95 -4.97 13.56 5.41
C ALA A 95 -4.38 13.13 6.76
N ALA A 96 -4.87 12.01 7.31
CA ALA A 96 -4.35 11.44 8.55
C ALA A 96 -2.87 11.03 8.42
N ILE A 97 -2.49 10.34 7.33
CA ILE A 97 -1.10 9.92 7.07
C ILE A 97 -0.18 11.15 6.95
N MET A 98 -0.59 12.21 6.25
CA MET A 98 0.18 13.44 6.11
C MET A 98 0.41 14.12 7.47
N ALA A 99 -0.68 14.32 8.24
CA ALA A 99 -0.61 14.93 9.56
C ALA A 99 0.29 14.12 10.51
N ALA A 100 0.16 12.79 10.51
CA ALA A 100 0.98 11.89 11.30
C ALA A 100 2.46 11.95 10.91
N THR A 101 2.76 11.96 9.61
CA THR A 101 4.15 12.01 9.12
C THR A 101 4.82 13.32 9.54
N ILE A 102 4.13 14.46 9.40
CA ILE A 102 4.66 15.77 9.83
C ILE A 102 4.88 15.78 11.34
N LEU A 103 3.91 15.31 12.13
CA LEU A 103 4.04 15.23 13.59
C LEU A 103 5.18 14.30 14.00
N GLY A 104 5.30 13.14 13.37
CA GLY A 104 6.39 12.19 13.58
C GLY A 104 7.76 12.81 13.36
N GLY A 105 7.92 13.57 12.28
CA GLY A 105 9.16 14.29 11.97
C GLY A 105 9.48 15.36 13.00
N TYR A 106 8.45 16.13 13.40
CA TYR A 106 8.58 17.12 14.47
C TYR A 106 9.03 16.47 15.79
N LEU A 107 8.46 15.33 16.17
CA LEU A 107 8.83 14.60 17.40
C LEU A 107 10.29 14.12 17.36
N VAL A 108 10.75 13.57 16.23
CA VAL A 108 12.16 13.15 16.07
C VAL A 108 13.10 14.34 16.17
N TRP A 109 12.75 15.44 15.50
CA TRP A 109 13.54 16.68 15.54
C TRP A 109 13.61 17.28 16.94
N LYS A 110 12.49 17.32 17.67
CA LYS A 110 12.38 17.94 18.99
C LYS A 110 13.04 17.13 20.10
N PHE A 111 12.81 15.82 20.14
CA PHE A 111 13.23 14.97 21.25
C PHE A 111 14.55 14.25 21.01
N ARG A 112 15.05 14.22 19.77
CA ARG A 112 16.30 13.54 19.37
C ARG A 112 16.48 12.14 20.00
N PRO A 113 15.49 11.23 19.86
CA PRO A 113 15.53 9.91 20.49
C PRO A 113 16.64 9.01 19.94
N THR A 114 17.12 8.09 20.77
CA THR A 114 18.13 7.09 20.34
C THR A 114 17.57 6.11 19.30
N ALA A 115 18.46 5.47 18.53
CA ALA A 115 18.09 4.46 17.52
C ALA A 115 17.19 3.35 18.10
N LYS A 116 17.55 2.89 19.31
CA LYS A 116 16.84 1.83 20.01
C LYS A 116 15.44 2.28 20.41
N PHE A 117 15.28 3.52 20.88
CA PHE A 117 13.97 4.05 21.22
C PHE A 117 13.09 4.15 19.97
N LEU A 118 13.63 4.65 18.85
CA LEU A 118 12.90 4.74 17.58
C LEU A 118 12.42 3.37 17.09
N ILE A 119 13.30 2.36 17.07
CA ILE A 119 12.91 1.03 16.63
C ILE A 119 11.90 0.39 17.60
N ALA A 120 12.06 0.60 18.91
CA ALA A 120 11.10 0.11 19.90
C ALA A 120 9.71 0.75 19.72
N SER A 121 9.64 2.05 19.46
CA SER A 121 8.37 2.70 19.16
C SER A 121 7.78 2.19 17.84
N MET A 122 8.59 1.91 16.81
CA MET A 122 8.12 1.30 15.55
C MET A 122 7.45 -0.05 15.77
N ILE A 123 8.06 -0.91 16.59
CA ILE A 123 7.46 -2.20 16.97
C ILE A 123 6.09 -2.00 17.63
N ALA A 124 6.00 -1.06 18.58
CA ALA A 124 4.76 -0.80 19.29
C ALA A 124 3.65 -0.29 18.37
N MET A 125 3.95 0.67 17.49
CA MET A 125 2.95 1.24 16.59
C MET A 125 2.51 0.25 15.51
N GLU A 126 3.41 -0.60 15.00
CA GLU A 126 3.05 -1.65 14.05
C GLU A 126 2.18 -2.74 14.72
N ALA A 127 2.48 -3.09 15.97
CA ALA A 127 1.62 -4.00 16.75
C ALA A 127 0.22 -3.39 17.00
N ILE A 128 0.15 -2.10 17.32
CA ILE A 128 -1.14 -1.39 17.44
C ILE A 128 -1.88 -1.37 16.09
N SER A 129 -1.18 -1.20 14.97
CA SER A 129 -1.77 -1.27 13.62
C SER A 129 -2.37 -2.64 13.34
N ALA A 130 -1.67 -3.72 13.68
CA ALA A 130 -2.19 -5.08 13.55
C ALA A 130 -3.47 -5.29 14.36
N ILE A 131 -3.51 -4.80 15.60
CA ILE A 131 -4.72 -4.81 16.44
C ILE A 131 -5.82 -3.94 15.80
N GLY A 132 -5.46 -2.78 15.24
CA GLY A 132 -6.37 -1.88 14.55
C GLY A 132 -7.09 -2.57 13.39
N PHE A 133 -6.39 -3.35 12.57
CA PHE A 133 -7.03 -4.14 11.52
C PHE A 133 -8.05 -5.14 12.06
N ILE A 134 -7.77 -5.80 13.18
CA ILE A 134 -8.74 -6.69 13.82
C ILE A 134 -9.95 -5.91 14.35
N LEU A 135 -9.74 -4.73 14.93
CA LEU A 135 -10.85 -3.87 15.41
C LEU A 135 -11.76 -3.40 14.26
N LEU A 136 -11.21 -3.19 13.07
CA LEU A 136 -11.98 -2.80 11.88
C LEU A 136 -12.94 -3.91 11.39
N MET A 137 -12.80 -5.15 11.85
CA MET A 137 -13.78 -6.22 11.56
C MET A 137 -15.13 -6.01 12.24
N ILE A 138 -15.18 -5.21 13.33
CA ILE A 138 -16.37 -5.01 14.16
C ILE A 138 -17.45 -4.20 13.43
N PRO A 139 -17.17 -2.99 12.90
CA PRO A 139 -18.15 -2.22 12.15
C PRO A 139 -18.45 -2.90 10.81
N LYS A 140 -19.59 -3.60 10.76
CA LYS A 140 -20.11 -4.24 9.56
C LYS A 140 -21.64 -4.17 9.55
N CYS A 141 -22.21 -4.14 8.36
CA CYS A 141 -23.66 -4.22 8.19
C CYS A 141 -24.11 -5.66 7.97
N ASP A 142 -25.39 -5.90 8.21
CA ASP A 142 -25.99 -7.21 8.04
C ASP A 142 -25.84 -7.70 6.59
N LYS A 143 -25.53 -8.99 6.48
CA LYS A 143 -25.39 -9.68 5.21
C LYS A 143 -26.71 -9.61 4.45
N VAL A 144 -26.63 -9.22 3.18
CA VAL A 144 -27.77 -9.27 2.27
C VAL A 144 -28.02 -10.72 1.88
N GLU A 145 -29.24 -11.21 2.12
CA GLU A 145 -29.65 -12.54 1.69
C GLU A 145 -30.12 -12.48 0.24
N MET A 146 -29.30 -12.99 -0.67
CA MET A 146 -29.66 -13.12 -2.08
C MET A 146 -30.37 -14.45 -2.33
N ALA A 147 -31.52 -14.39 -3.02
CA ALA A 147 -32.24 -15.58 -3.47
C ALA A 147 -31.31 -16.47 -4.30
N ASN A 148 -31.22 -17.74 -3.92
CA ASN A 148 -30.39 -18.73 -4.57
C ASN A 148 -30.99 -20.13 -4.42
N PHE A 149 -30.59 -21.05 -5.31
CA PHE A 149 -31.05 -22.43 -5.36
C PHE A 149 -29.91 -23.44 -5.14
N GLY A 150 -28.81 -22.97 -4.56
CA GLY A 150 -27.62 -23.76 -4.29
C GLY A 150 -26.32 -22.97 -4.48
N LEU A 151 -25.22 -23.64 -4.18
CA LEU A 151 -23.87 -23.11 -4.32
C LEU A 151 -23.04 -24.12 -5.13
N ASN A 152 -22.32 -23.65 -6.15
CA ASN A 152 -21.37 -24.45 -6.92
C ASN A 152 -19.95 -23.85 -6.82
N HIS A 153 -19.00 -24.41 -7.59
CA HIS A 153 -17.63 -23.90 -7.62
C HIS A 153 -17.48 -22.48 -8.20
N GLU A 154 -18.47 -22.01 -8.97
CA GLU A 154 -18.49 -20.71 -9.63
C GLU A 154 -19.26 -19.64 -8.84
N GLY A 155 -19.98 -20.02 -7.78
CA GLY A 155 -20.77 -19.11 -6.95
C GLY A 155 -22.20 -19.60 -6.70
N LEU A 156 -23.12 -18.65 -6.53
CA LEU A 156 -24.54 -18.91 -6.29
C LEU A 156 -25.23 -19.37 -7.57
N ILE A 157 -26.11 -20.37 -7.43
CA ILE A 157 -27.01 -20.81 -8.50
C ILE A 157 -28.28 -19.96 -8.43
N LEU A 158 -28.50 -19.12 -9.44
CA LEU A 158 -29.66 -18.22 -9.51
C LEU A 158 -30.82 -18.80 -10.35
N ASP A 159 -30.54 -19.73 -11.25
CA ASP A 159 -31.54 -20.36 -12.12
C ASP A 159 -32.34 -21.44 -11.39
N SER A 160 -33.64 -21.50 -11.67
CA SER A 160 -34.59 -22.45 -11.10
C SER A 160 -35.83 -22.60 -11.98
N ASP A 161 -36.70 -23.54 -11.63
CA ASP A 161 -37.95 -23.81 -12.36
C ASP A 161 -38.86 -22.57 -12.47
N CYS A 162 -38.78 -21.66 -11.48
CA CYS A 162 -39.62 -20.46 -11.45
C CYS A 162 -39.16 -19.36 -12.45
N ASN A 163 -37.88 -19.28 -12.79
CA ASN A 163 -37.32 -18.25 -13.69
C ASN A 163 -36.82 -18.81 -15.04
N PHE A 164 -36.96 -20.11 -15.26
CA PHE A 164 -36.53 -20.80 -16.49
C PHE A 164 -37.11 -20.18 -17.78
N ASN A 165 -38.33 -19.64 -17.73
CA ASN A 165 -39.01 -19.05 -18.89
C ASN A 165 -38.40 -17.71 -19.33
N CYS A 166 -37.49 -17.11 -18.56
CA CYS A 166 -37.02 -15.75 -18.78
C CYS A 166 -35.59 -15.66 -19.40
N ASN A 167 -34.91 -16.79 -19.64
CA ASN A 167 -33.55 -16.86 -20.19
C ASN A 167 -32.61 -15.79 -19.61
N CYS A 168 -32.55 -15.75 -18.28
CA CYS A 168 -31.87 -14.69 -17.54
C CYS A 168 -30.37 -14.69 -17.78
N THR A 169 -29.76 -13.50 -17.71
CA THR A 169 -28.31 -13.33 -17.86
C THR A 169 -27.77 -12.47 -16.73
N THR A 170 -26.50 -12.67 -16.38
CA THR A 170 -25.81 -11.87 -15.37
C THR A 170 -25.07 -10.67 -15.97
N LYS A 171 -25.46 -10.21 -17.16
CA LYS A 171 -24.84 -9.04 -17.83
C LYS A 171 -25.17 -7.70 -17.18
N ALA A 172 -26.28 -7.63 -16.47
CA ALA A 172 -26.72 -6.43 -15.78
C ALA A 172 -27.16 -6.81 -14.37
N PHE A 173 -26.87 -5.93 -13.41
CA PHE A 173 -27.29 -6.07 -12.03
C PHE A 173 -28.30 -4.97 -11.69
N SER A 174 -29.50 -5.37 -11.32
CA SER A 174 -30.61 -4.49 -10.94
C SER A 174 -31.40 -5.16 -9.81
N PRO A 175 -30.87 -5.10 -8.57
CA PRO A 175 -31.44 -5.83 -7.46
C PRO A 175 -32.87 -5.38 -7.18
N ILE A 176 -33.73 -6.32 -6.79
CA ILE A 176 -35.08 -6.04 -6.32
C ILE A 176 -35.34 -6.73 -4.98
N CYS A 177 -36.15 -6.10 -4.14
CA CYS A 177 -36.58 -6.65 -2.86
C CYS A 177 -37.90 -7.39 -3.01
N GLY A 178 -37.96 -8.63 -2.50
CA GLY A 178 -39.20 -9.38 -2.41
C GLY A 178 -40.21 -8.79 -1.44
N SER A 179 -41.45 -9.24 -1.54
CA SER A 179 -42.56 -8.88 -0.65
C SER A 179 -42.33 -9.25 0.82
N ASP A 180 -41.40 -10.18 1.09
CA ASP A 180 -40.96 -10.57 2.43
C ASP A 180 -40.08 -9.51 3.13
N GLY A 181 -39.61 -8.50 2.39
CA GLY A 181 -38.77 -7.43 2.90
C GLY A 181 -37.38 -7.88 3.33
N ARG A 182 -36.95 -9.10 2.97
CA ARG A 182 -35.67 -9.69 3.40
C ARG A 182 -34.88 -10.25 2.23
N THR A 183 -35.54 -10.96 1.33
CA THR A 183 -34.89 -11.65 0.22
C THR A 183 -34.68 -10.71 -0.96
N VAL A 184 -33.43 -10.56 -1.39
CA VAL A 184 -33.06 -9.78 -2.58
C VAL A 184 -32.86 -10.70 -3.77
N TYR A 185 -33.43 -10.34 -4.93
CA TYR A 185 -33.23 -11.07 -6.18
C TYR A 185 -32.27 -10.28 -7.08
N PHE A 186 -31.42 -11.00 -7.82
CA PHE A 186 -30.33 -10.41 -8.60
C PHE A 186 -30.82 -9.44 -9.70
N THR A 187 -31.90 -9.80 -10.39
CA THR A 187 -32.64 -8.95 -11.33
C THR A 187 -34.13 -9.31 -11.29
N PRO A 188 -35.02 -8.48 -11.87
CA PRO A 188 -36.43 -8.84 -12.05
C PRO A 188 -36.63 -10.14 -12.81
N CYS A 189 -35.72 -10.46 -13.74
CA CYS A 189 -35.74 -11.71 -14.50
C CYS A 189 -35.54 -12.92 -13.58
N PHE A 190 -34.53 -12.89 -12.71
CA PHE A 190 -34.28 -14.01 -11.78
C PHE A 190 -35.37 -14.18 -10.72
N ALA A 191 -36.18 -13.15 -10.47
CA ALA A 191 -37.40 -13.25 -9.67
C ALA A 191 -38.64 -13.73 -10.47
N GLY A 192 -38.51 -13.84 -11.80
CA GLY A 192 -39.58 -14.26 -12.70
C GLY A 192 -40.70 -13.24 -12.87
N CYS A 193 -40.43 -11.95 -12.68
CA CYS A 193 -41.42 -10.88 -12.83
C CYS A 193 -41.72 -10.58 -14.31
N LYS A 194 -43.00 -10.39 -14.65
CA LYS A 194 -43.43 -10.07 -16.04
C LYS A 194 -43.78 -8.62 -16.26
N GLU A 195 -44.18 -7.91 -15.20
CA GLU A 195 -44.70 -6.56 -15.27
C GLU A 195 -43.82 -5.60 -14.45
N ASN A 196 -43.71 -4.36 -14.94
CA ASN A 196 -43.04 -3.27 -14.24
C ASN A 196 -43.90 -2.01 -14.35
N VAL A 197 -44.36 -1.51 -13.21
CA VAL A 197 -45.13 -0.27 -13.11
C VAL A 197 -44.45 0.62 -12.06
N ASN A 198 -43.87 1.74 -12.50
CA ASN A 198 -43.23 2.73 -11.61
C ASN A 198 -42.28 2.10 -10.57
N GLN A 199 -41.28 1.32 -11.01
CA GLN A 199 -40.26 0.67 -10.15
C GLN A 199 -40.82 -0.38 -9.18
N THR A 200 -42.08 -0.75 -9.37
CA THR A 200 -42.75 -1.86 -8.70
C THR A 200 -42.94 -2.98 -9.72
N PHE A 201 -42.40 -4.14 -9.41
CA PHE A 201 -42.46 -5.33 -10.26
C PHE A 201 -43.63 -6.20 -9.80
N SER A 202 -44.44 -6.67 -10.75
CA SER A 202 -45.59 -7.56 -10.51
C SER A 202 -45.49 -8.87 -11.30
N ASP A 203 -46.32 -9.84 -10.93
CA ASP A 203 -46.37 -11.20 -11.52
C ASP A 203 -45.02 -11.94 -11.44
N CYS A 204 -44.38 -11.91 -10.26
CA CYS A 204 -43.11 -12.60 -10.00
C CYS A 204 -43.34 -14.05 -9.54
N SER A 205 -42.89 -15.02 -10.34
CA SER A 205 -43.07 -16.46 -10.07
C SER A 205 -42.15 -17.05 -9.01
N CYS A 206 -41.01 -16.41 -8.71
CA CYS A 206 -40.05 -16.91 -7.72
C CYS A 206 -40.28 -16.32 -6.32
N ILE A 207 -41.19 -15.34 -6.17
CA ILE A 207 -41.44 -14.66 -4.90
C ILE A 207 -42.66 -15.29 -4.21
N SER A 208 -42.48 -15.69 -2.96
CA SER A 208 -43.54 -16.24 -2.12
C SER A 208 -43.75 -15.35 -0.89
N ASP A 209 -45.00 -15.13 -0.52
CA ASP A 209 -45.39 -14.45 0.72
C ASP A 209 -45.01 -15.32 1.93
N PRO A 210 -44.75 -14.76 3.13
CA PRO A 210 -44.69 -15.49 4.40
C PRO A 210 -45.85 -16.47 4.68
N SER A 211 -47.00 -16.33 4.02
CA SER A 211 -48.13 -17.26 4.09
C SER A 211 -48.05 -18.44 3.11
N GLY A 212 -46.99 -18.52 2.29
CA GLY A 212 -46.81 -19.50 1.21
C GLY A 212 -47.68 -19.23 -0.03
N GLN A 213 -48.37 -18.09 -0.08
CA GLN A 213 -49.11 -17.64 -1.26
C GLN A 213 -48.19 -16.86 -2.20
N LEU A 214 -48.48 -16.87 -3.50
CA LEU A 214 -47.68 -16.14 -4.50
C LEU A 214 -47.87 -14.63 -4.30
N ALA A 215 -47.04 -13.99 -3.46
CA ALA A 215 -46.99 -12.53 -3.38
C ALA A 215 -46.14 -12.04 -4.54
N SER A 216 -46.83 -11.52 -5.54
CA SER A 216 -46.28 -11.20 -6.84
C SER A 216 -45.54 -9.86 -6.89
N LEU A 217 -45.35 -9.16 -5.77
CA LEU A 217 -44.84 -7.78 -5.78
C LEU A 217 -43.38 -7.71 -5.29
N ALA A 218 -42.58 -6.90 -5.98
CA ALA A 218 -41.23 -6.54 -5.58
C ALA A 218 -40.95 -5.06 -5.86
N THR A 219 -40.04 -4.46 -5.09
CA THR A 219 -39.61 -3.07 -5.28
C THR A 219 -38.17 -3.02 -5.74
N GLU A 220 -37.82 -2.01 -6.55
CA GLU A 220 -36.44 -1.78 -6.97
C GLU A 220 -35.51 -1.52 -5.77
N GLY A 221 -34.29 -2.07 -5.83
CA GLY A 221 -33.25 -1.90 -4.84
C GLY A 221 -33.06 -3.08 -3.88
N PHE A 222 -32.15 -2.90 -2.94
CA PHE A 222 -31.96 -3.84 -1.83
C PHE A 222 -33.12 -3.75 -0.84
N CYS A 223 -33.41 -4.85 -0.15
CA CYS A 223 -34.39 -4.82 0.93
C CYS A 223 -33.96 -3.86 2.04
N VAL A 224 -34.89 -3.00 2.45
CA VAL A 224 -34.67 -2.03 3.53
C VAL A 224 -34.31 -2.81 4.79
N THR A 225 -33.03 -2.79 5.11
CA THR A 225 -32.46 -3.29 6.36
C THR A 225 -32.00 -2.06 7.13
N ASP A 226 -32.10 -2.10 8.46
CA ASP A 226 -31.84 -0.99 9.38
C ASP A 226 -30.62 -0.12 9.02
N ASP A 227 -30.59 1.13 9.50
CA ASP A 227 -29.57 2.15 9.19
C ASP A 227 -28.10 1.66 9.36
N CYS A 228 -27.58 1.08 8.28
CA CYS A 228 -26.19 0.64 8.09
C CYS A 228 -25.19 1.80 8.19
N TRP A 229 -25.68 3.03 8.04
CA TRP A 229 -24.90 4.26 8.13
C TRP A 229 -24.15 4.40 9.46
N SER A 230 -24.73 3.94 10.57
CA SER A 230 -24.09 3.98 11.89
C SER A 230 -22.78 3.18 11.92
N GLN A 231 -22.78 1.99 11.32
CA GLN A 231 -21.60 1.13 11.20
C GLN A 231 -20.59 1.73 10.22
N ALA A 232 -21.06 2.29 9.11
CA ALA A 232 -20.22 2.99 8.15
C ALA A 232 -19.49 4.17 8.78
N LEU A 233 -20.19 5.00 9.58
CA LEU A 233 -19.58 6.09 10.34
C LEU A 233 -18.54 5.59 11.33
N GLY A 234 -18.83 4.50 12.05
CA GLY A 234 -17.86 3.85 12.94
C GLY A 234 -16.57 3.49 12.21
N TYR A 235 -16.69 2.91 11.01
CA TYR A 235 -15.56 2.56 10.17
C TYR A 235 -14.79 3.80 9.67
N ILE A 236 -15.50 4.80 9.13
CA ILE A 236 -14.94 6.05 8.56
C ILE A 236 -14.19 6.87 9.61
N ILE A 237 -14.61 6.82 10.87
CA ILE A 237 -13.91 7.50 11.97
C ILE A 237 -12.72 6.67 12.46
N THR A 238 -12.89 5.37 12.61
CA THR A 238 -11.87 4.49 13.21
C THR A 238 -10.67 4.29 12.29
N LEU A 239 -10.89 4.12 10.98
CA LEU A 239 -9.83 3.86 10.02
C LEU A 239 -8.77 4.99 9.98
N PRO A 240 -9.11 6.28 9.80
CA PRO A 240 -8.12 7.36 9.80
C PRO A 240 -7.35 7.48 11.12
N ILE A 241 -7.99 7.17 12.26
CA ILE A 241 -7.31 7.17 13.56
C ILE A 241 -6.22 6.09 13.60
N ILE A 242 -6.53 4.87 13.15
CA ILE A 242 -5.55 3.78 13.07
C ILE A 242 -4.42 4.16 12.10
N GLN A 243 -4.75 4.72 10.93
CA GLN A 243 -3.76 5.14 9.94
C GLN A 243 -2.87 6.29 10.42
N PHE A 244 -3.42 7.22 11.21
CA PHE A 244 -2.65 8.28 11.85
C PHE A 244 -1.61 7.67 12.80
N ILE A 245 -2.05 6.79 13.70
CA ILE A 245 -1.21 6.12 14.67
C ILE A 245 -0.08 5.36 13.96
N SER A 246 -0.40 4.49 13.00
CA SER A 246 0.60 3.69 12.29
C SER A 246 1.60 4.54 11.47
N SER A 247 1.17 5.70 10.98
CA SER A 247 2.01 6.55 10.12
C SER A 247 2.90 7.55 10.88
N LEU A 248 2.74 7.68 12.21
CA LEU A 248 3.58 8.55 13.03
C LEU A 248 5.07 8.24 12.93
N LEU A 249 5.42 7.01 12.54
CA LEU A 249 6.79 6.53 12.53
C LEU A 249 7.43 6.42 11.13
N ARG A 250 6.76 6.93 10.07
CA ARG A 250 7.26 6.89 8.68
C ARG A 250 8.64 7.52 8.49
N ILE A 251 8.91 8.66 9.14
CA ILE A 251 10.20 9.36 9.02
C ILE A 251 11.32 8.55 9.67
N GLN A 252 11.01 7.83 10.74
CA GLN A 252 11.93 7.02 11.52
C GLN A 252 12.46 5.87 10.65
N HIS A 253 11.60 5.24 9.83
CA HIS A 253 12.04 4.23 8.84
C HIS A 253 13.11 4.79 7.90
N ALA A 254 12.87 5.96 7.30
CA ALA A 254 13.82 6.59 6.37
C ALA A 254 15.15 6.96 7.06
N VAL A 255 15.09 7.48 8.29
CA VAL A 255 16.29 7.82 9.08
C VAL A 255 17.11 6.58 9.40
N ILE A 256 16.47 5.49 9.86
CA ILE A 256 17.15 4.24 10.21
C ILE A 256 17.75 3.58 8.95
N LEU A 257 17.02 3.58 7.83
CA LEU A 257 17.51 3.08 6.55
C LEU A 257 18.80 3.79 6.11
N LEU A 258 18.80 5.12 6.11
CA LEU A 258 19.96 5.92 5.68
C LEU A 258 21.15 5.81 6.64
N ARG A 259 20.89 5.58 7.93
CA ARG A 259 21.92 5.36 8.95
C ARG A 259 22.45 3.92 8.97
N SER A 260 21.76 3.00 8.31
CA SER A 260 22.23 1.61 8.18
C SER A 260 23.33 1.43 7.14
N VAL A 261 23.55 2.40 6.25
CA VAL A 261 24.50 2.31 5.14
C VAL A 261 25.61 3.36 5.22
N LEU A 262 26.71 3.13 4.49
CA LEU A 262 27.82 4.07 4.42
C LEU A 262 27.38 5.39 3.74
N PRO A 263 27.95 6.55 4.12
CA PRO A 263 27.57 7.85 3.54
C PRO A 263 27.65 7.91 2.01
N GLY A 264 28.68 7.29 1.41
CA GLY A 264 28.86 7.24 -0.05
C GLY A 264 27.92 6.29 -0.79
N ASP A 265 27.21 5.41 -0.08
CA ASP A 265 26.34 4.39 -0.64
C ASP A 265 24.84 4.76 -0.51
N LYS A 266 24.49 5.89 0.13
CA LYS A 266 23.10 6.28 0.45
C LYS A 266 22.16 6.37 -0.75
N SER A 267 22.58 7.02 -1.83
CA SER A 267 21.75 7.16 -3.05
C SER A 267 21.47 5.82 -3.71
N ILE A 268 22.48 4.95 -3.78
CA ILE A 268 22.35 3.57 -4.30
C ILE A 268 21.45 2.75 -3.39
N ALA A 269 21.58 2.89 -2.07
CA ALA A 269 20.75 2.19 -1.09
C ALA A 269 19.27 2.56 -1.21
N LEU A 270 18.93 3.84 -1.42
CA LEU A 270 17.55 4.27 -1.68
C LEU A 270 17.01 3.71 -3.01
N GLY A 271 17.81 3.80 -4.09
CA GLY A 271 17.40 3.25 -5.39
C GLY A 271 17.18 1.74 -5.34
N MET A 272 18.04 1.00 -4.65
CA MET A 272 17.85 -0.43 -4.44
C MET A 272 16.67 -0.75 -3.53
N PHE A 273 16.41 0.06 -2.51
CA PHE A 273 15.27 -0.12 -1.62
C PHE A 273 13.98 -0.07 -2.43
N GLU A 274 13.79 1.00 -3.21
CA GLU A 274 12.62 1.17 -4.09
C GLU A 274 12.52 0.07 -5.15
N ALA A 275 13.64 -0.38 -5.72
CA ALA A 275 13.62 -1.49 -6.69
C ALA A 275 13.13 -2.80 -6.07
N LEU A 276 13.60 -3.13 -4.85
CA LEU A 276 13.16 -4.32 -4.12
C LEU A 276 11.69 -4.20 -3.72
N ILE A 277 11.25 -3.02 -3.30
CA ILE A 277 9.85 -2.74 -2.97
C ILE A 277 8.96 -2.87 -4.20
N CYS A 278 9.37 -2.37 -5.37
CA CYS A 278 8.60 -2.54 -6.60
C CYS A 278 8.40 -4.03 -6.95
N ILE A 279 9.47 -4.82 -6.88
CA ILE A 279 9.47 -6.22 -7.31
C ILE A 279 8.75 -7.14 -6.30
N PHE A 280 9.05 -6.98 -5.02
CA PHE A 280 8.58 -7.90 -3.97
C PHE A 280 7.43 -7.34 -3.14
N GLY A 281 7.28 -6.02 -3.09
CA GLY A 281 6.14 -5.32 -2.49
C GLY A 281 5.03 -5.16 -3.52
N PHE A 282 5.21 -4.26 -4.49
CA PHE A 282 4.11 -3.77 -5.33
C PHE A 282 3.45 -4.80 -6.24
N VAL A 283 4.23 -5.66 -6.89
CA VAL A 283 3.66 -6.68 -7.79
C VAL A 283 2.89 -7.76 -7.01
N PRO A 284 3.46 -8.39 -5.96
CA PRO A 284 2.78 -9.50 -5.31
C PRO A 284 1.56 -9.09 -4.47
N TYR A 285 1.56 -7.90 -3.83
CA TYR A 285 0.41 -7.51 -3.01
C TYR A 285 -0.86 -7.38 -3.86
N LEU A 286 -0.77 -6.84 -5.08
CA LEU A 286 -1.91 -6.70 -5.98
C LEU A 286 -2.49 -8.06 -6.36
N ILE A 287 -1.64 -9.06 -6.63
CA ILE A 287 -2.07 -10.42 -6.95
C ILE A 287 -2.77 -11.06 -5.75
N ILE A 288 -2.17 -10.95 -4.56
CA ILE A 288 -2.72 -11.52 -3.32
C ILE A 288 -4.08 -10.91 -3.00
N PHE A 289 -4.18 -9.58 -2.92
CA PHE A 289 -5.43 -8.90 -2.58
C PHE A 289 -6.46 -8.99 -3.71
N GLY A 290 -6.04 -9.04 -4.98
CA GLY A 290 -6.94 -9.31 -6.10
C GLY A 290 -7.59 -10.68 -5.98
N SER A 291 -6.77 -11.72 -5.78
CA SER A 291 -7.27 -13.09 -5.58
C SER A 291 -8.17 -13.23 -4.35
N LEU A 292 -7.90 -12.46 -3.29
CA LEU A 292 -8.74 -12.40 -2.10
C LEU A 292 -10.14 -11.91 -2.45
N VAL A 293 -10.25 -10.80 -3.17
CA VAL A 293 -11.54 -10.22 -3.60
C VAL A 293 -12.26 -11.16 -4.55
N ASP A 294 -11.55 -11.78 -5.49
CA ASP A 294 -12.16 -12.74 -6.42
C ASP A 294 -12.69 -13.97 -5.68
N SER A 295 -12.00 -14.41 -4.62
CA SER A 295 -12.43 -15.55 -3.80
C SER A 295 -13.71 -15.29 -2.99
N THR A 296 -14.10 -14.02 -2.82
CA THR A 296 -15.34 -13.64 -2.11
C THR A 296 -16.49 -13.46 -3.07
N CYS A 297 -16.26 -13.57 -4.39
CA CYS A 297 -17.33 -13.45 -5.37
C CYS A 297 -18.37 -14.56 -5.25
N LEU A 298 -19.65 -14.16 -5.27
CA LEU A 298 -20.82 -15.04 -5.28
C LEU A 298 -21.54 -15.02 -6.63
N VAL A 299 -21.53 -13.90 -7.37
CA VAL A 299 -22.16 -13.80 -8.69
C VAL A 299 -21.26 -13.06 -9.66
N TRP A 300 -20.75 -13.78 -10.66
CA TRP A 300 -19.95 -13.21 -11.75
C TRP A 300 -20.81 -12.70 -12.91
N GLU A 301 -20.38 -11.59 -13.50
CA GLU A 301 -20.81 -11.21 -14.84
C GLU A 301 -20.34 -12.26 -15.85
N LYS A 302 -21.29 -12.79 -16.63
CA LYS A 302 -20.99 -13.71 -17.74
C LYS A 302 -21.46 -13.06 -19.04
N SER A 303 -20.53 -12.77 -19.94
CA SER A 303 -20.83 -12.22 -21.25
C SER A 303 -20.03 -12.96 -22.32
N CYS A 304 -20.73 -13.51 -23.32
CA CYS A 304 -20.10 -14.24 -24.44
C CYS A 304 -19.21 -15.42 -24.02
N GLY A 305 -19.52 -16.09 -22.89
CA GLY A 305 -18.74 -17.22 -22.37
C GLY A 305 -17.53 -16.83 -21.51
N GLU A 306 -17.24 -15.54 -21.39
CA GLU A 306 -16.15 -15.01 -20.58
C GLU A 306 -16.66 -14.41 -19.27
N TYR A 307 -15.81 -14.45 -18.25
CA TYR A 307 -16.03 -13.85 -16.93
C TYR A 307 -15.64 -12.38 -16.93
N GLY A 308 -16.54 -11.53 -16.42
CA GLY A 308 -16.33 -10.10 -16.25
C GLY A 308 -16.19 -9.69 -14.79
N ASN A 309 -16.82 -8.56 -14.44
CA ASN A 309 -16.81 -8.09 -13.06
C ASN A 309 -17.63 -9.00 -12.15
N CYS A 310 -17.27 -9.09 -10.88
CA CYS A 310 -18.15 -9.72 -9.90
C CYS A 310 -19.16 -8.70 -9.35
N TRP A 311 -20.44 -9.07 -9.38
CA TRP A 311 -21.58 -8.23 -9.01
C TRP A 311 -21.92 -8.31 -7.52
N PHE A 312 -21.79 -9.50 -6.95
CA PHE A 312 -22.21 -9.76 -5.57
C PHE A 312 -21.14 -10.56 -4.85
N TYR A 313 -20.75 -10.10 -3.66
CA TYR A 313 -19.68 -10.69 -2.86
C TYR A 313 -20.24 -11.16 -1.52
N ASP A 314 -19.62 -12.19 -0.96
CA ASP A 314 -19.84 -12.59 0.43
C ASP A 314 -19.17 -11.56 1.35
N THR A 315 -19.98 -10.66 1.91
CA THR A 315 -19.50 -9.55 2.74
C THR A 315 -18.80 -9.99 4.02
N ASP A 316 -19.27 -11.06 4.66
CA ASP A 316 -18.62 -11.60 5.87
C ASP A 316 -17.26 -12.20 5.55
N LYS A 317 -17.18 -12.98 4.47
CA LYS A 317 -15.90 -13.54 4.01
C LYS A 317 -14.94 -12.43 3.61
N PHE A 318 -15.43 -11.40 2.91
CA PHE A 318 -14.62 -10.26 2.48
C PHE A 318 -14.09 -9.46 3.69
N ASN A 319 -14.97 -9.11 4.64
CA ASN A 319 -14.57 -8.43 5.88
C ASN A 319 -13.48 -9.21 6.63
N ASN A 320 -13.68 -10.50 6.86
CA ASN A 320 -12.73 -11.31 7.61
C ASN A 320 -11.39 -11.45 6.86
N LEU A 321 -11.41 -11.80 5.57
CA LEU A 321 -10.18 -12.01 4.81
C LEU A 321 -9.37 -10.73 4.67
N LEU A 322 -10.01 -9.61 4.31
CA LEU A 322 -9.32 -8.34 4.09
C LEU A 322 -8.57 -7.90 5.34
N HIS A 323 -9.27 -7.86 6.48
CA HIS A 323 -8.70 -7.39 7.74
C HIS A 323 -7.73 -8.39 8.36
N ALA A 324 -8.04 -9.69 8.32
CA ALA A 324 -7.17 -10.71 8.91
C ALA A 324 -5.84 -10.79 8.17
N LEU A 325 -5.89 -10.76 6.82
CA LEU A 325 -4.68 -10.81 6.02
C LEU A 325 -3.81 -9.57 6.26
N SER A 326 -4.42 -8.39 6.36
CA SER A 326 -3.70 -7.16 6.72
C SER A 326 -3.09 -7.21 8.12
N ALA A 327 -3.83 -7.72 9.11
CA ALA A 327 -3.32 -7.90 10.47
C ALA A 327 -2.15 -8.90 10.52
N VAL A 328 -2.22 -9.99 9.75
CA VAL A 328 -1.15 -10.99 9.63
C VAL A 328 0.12 -10.37 9.06
N PHE A 329 0.01 -9.63 7.95
CA PHE A 329 1.19 -8.97 7.36
C PHE A 329 1.76 -7.86 8.26
N SER A 330 0.92 -7.05 8.91
CA SER A 330 1.39 -6.11 9.93
C SER A 330 2.05 -6.80 11.12
N SER A 331 1.56 -7.97 11.54
CA SER A 331 2.22 -8.76 12.61
C SER A 331 3.61 -9.25 12.18
N PHE A 332 3.76 -9.69 10.93
CA PHE A 332 5.07 -10.04 10.37
C PHE A 332 5.98 -8.81 10.23
N ALA A 333 5.43 -7.65 9.87
CA ALA A 333 6.16 -6.39 9.85
C ALA A 333 6.69 -6.04 11.27
N ALA A 334 5.86 -6.14 12.31
CA ALA A 334 6.28 -5.93 13.69
C ALA A 334 7.39 -6.91 14.10
N LEU A 335 7.28 -8.19 13.72
CA LEU A 335 8.31 -9.21 14.00
C LEU A 335 9.64 -8.90 13.32
N SER A 336 9.61 -8.43 12.06
CA SER A 336 10.83 -8.00 11.37
C SER A 336 11.48 -6.78 12.02
N LEU A 337 10.71 -5.87 12.62
CA LEU A 337 11.25 -4.77 13.41
C LEU A 337 11.90 -5.24 14.72
N VAL A 338 11.42 -6.34 15.33
CA VAL A 338 12.10 -6.98 16.46
C VAL A 338 13.50 -7.48 16.02
N ALA A 339 13.62 -8.08 14.83
CA ALA A 339 14.94 -8.44 14.29
C ALA A 339 15.82 -7.20 14.06
N THR A 340 15.26 -6.13 13.49
CA THR A 340 15.94 -4.83 13.33
C THR A 340 16.41 -4.25 14.67
N TYR A 341 15.64 -4.41 15.75
CA TYR A 341 16.02 -3.96 17.09
C TYR A 341 17.27 -4.67 17.60
N PHE A 342 17.36 -6.00 17.44
CA PHE A 342 18.56 -6.74 17.82
C PHE A 342 19.78 -6.39 16.96
N LEU A 343 19.56 -6.02 15.69
CA LEU A 343 20.60 -5.55 14.77
C LEU A 343 20.95 -4.06 14.97
N SER A 344 20.21 -3.32 15.80
CA SER A 344 20.35 -1.87 15.93
C SER A 344 21.71 -1.44 16.50
N GLY A 345 22.46 -2.36 17.13
CA GLY A 345 23.83 -2.11 17.58
C GLY A 345 24.82 -1.87 16.43
N ARG A 346 24.41 -2.10 15.18
CA ARG A 346 25.16 -1.74 13.96
C ARG A 346 24.94 -0.29 13.53
N ILE A 347 23.97 0.40 14.11
CA ILE A 347 23.70 1.81 13.84
C ILE A 347 24.65 2.64 14.70
N GLY A 348 25.43 3.52 14.08
CA GLY A 348 26.23 4.53 14.80
C GLY A 348 25.34 5.56 15.51
N GLU A 349 25.92 6.60 16.09
CA GLU A 349 25.08 7.65 16.70
C GLU A 349 24.27 8.38 15.61
N LEU A 350 22.99 8.64 15.90
CA LEU A 350 22.07 9.25 14.93
C LEU A 350 22.34 10.75 14.69
N TYR A 351 23.01 11.43 15.62
CA TYR A 351 23.05 12.90 15.68
C TYR A 351 24.46 13.49 15.75
N GLU A 352 25.51 12.69 15.49
CA GLU A 352 26.92 13.14 15.51
C GLU A 352 27.21 14.28 14.50
N ASP A 353 26.45 14.40 13.41
CA ASP A 353 26.69 15.42 12.37
C ASP A 353 26.35 16.87 12.81
N ASP A 354 25.61 17.07 13.89
CA ASP A 354 25.16 18.42 14.30
C ASP A 354 26.15 19.15 15.23
N SER A 355 27.09 18.44 15.87
CA SER A 355 28.12 19.06 16.74
C SER A 355 29.36 19.48 15.96
N ASP A 356 29.83 18.64 15.03
CA ASP A 356 31.03 18.91 14.23
C ASP A 356 30.80 19.98 13.16
N GLY A 357 29.55 20.18 12.71
CA GLY A 357 29.23 21.24 11.75
C GLY A 357 29.47 22.65 12.30
N ASN A 358 29.26 22.87 13.61
CA ASN A 358 29.55 24.15 14.24
C ASN A 358 31.02 24.26 14.68
N GLU A 359 31.63 23.18 15.16
CA GLU A 359 33.05 23.21 15.54
C GLU A 359 33.98 23.27 14.33
N ALA A 360 33.76 22.51 13.25
CA ALA A 360 34.59 22.54 12.05
C ALA A 360 34.42 23.84 11.24
N THR A 361 33.25 24.50 11.33
CA THR A 361 33.05 25.83 10.73
C THR A 361 33.74 26.89 11.58
N ASN A 362 33.64 26.81 12.92
CA ASN A 362 34.37 27.69 13.83
C ASN A 362 35.89 27.48 13.78
N GLU A 363 36.38 26.25 13.60
CA GLU A 363 37.81 25.92 13.55
C GLU A 363 38.41 26.32 12.21
N LYS A 364 37.69 26.16 11.09
CA LYS A 364 38.10 26.70 9.78
C LYS A 364 38.02 28.23 9.73
N GLU A 365 37.05 28.86 10.38
CA GLU A 365 36.99 30.33 10.52
C GLU A 365 38.10 30.86 11.46
N LEU A 366 38.45 30.12 12.52
CA LEU A 366 39.53 30.45 13.46
C LEU A 366 40.93 30.22 12.86
N GLU A 367 41.09 29.22 12.01
CA GLU A 367 42.32 28.96 11.23
C GLU A 367 42.47 29.97 10.08
N ALA A 368 41.39 30.37 9.42
CA ALA A 368 41.39 31.47 8.44
C ALA A 368 41.71 32.83 9.08
N ALA A 369 41.36 33.04 10.35
CA ALA A 369 41.71 34.24 11.11
C ALA A 369 43.15 34.24 11.66
N LYS A 370 43.86 33.09 11.63
CA LYS A 370 45.23 32.94 12.15
C LYS A 370 46.29 32.72 11.07
N GLY A 371 45.97 33.00 9.82
CA GLY A 371 46.93 33.01 8.71
C GLY A 371 47.91 34.17 8.78
N ASP A 372 48.84 34.15 9.75
CA ASP A 372 50.21 34.56 9.47
C ASP A 372 51.23 33.84 10.37
N THR A 373 52.26 33.29 9.72
CA THR A 373 53.53 32.76 10.25
C THR A 373 53.67 31.26 10.63
N LYS A 374 54.36 30.54 9.73
CA LYS A 374 55.35 29.44 9.91
C LYS A 374 54.93 27.97 10.16
N ASN A 375 55.03 27.20 9.07
CA ASN A 375 55.89 26.02 8.84
C ASN A 375 56.07 24.98 9.98
N LYS A 376 55.46 23.79 9.85
CA LYS A 376 56.04 22.47 10.20
C LYS A 376 55.18 21.28 9.70
N ASN A 377 55.89 20.23 9.25
CA ASN A 377 55.42 18.96 8.68
C ASN A 377 54.22 18.27 9.38
N PRO A 378 53.34 17.57 8.64
CA PRO A 378 52.30 16.73 9.22
C PRO A 378 52.85 15.34 9.55
N SER A 379 52.79 14.98 10.84
CA SER A 379 52.94 13.61 11.34
C SER A 379 51.56 12.95 11.40
N SER A 380 51.35 11.97 10.53
CA SER A 380 50.47 10.79 10.64
C SER A 380 49.62 10.68 11.92
N LYS A 381 48.29 10.75 11.77
CA LYS A 381 47.33 10.02 12.63
C LYS A 381 46.36 9.25 11.74
N GLU A 382 46.59 7.96 11.63
CA GLU A 382 45.65 6.98 11.07
C GLU A 382 44.35 7.00 11.88
N ILE A 383 43.23 7.23 11.20
CA ILE A 383 41.89 6.99 11.75
C ILE A 383 41.56 5.52 11.46
N ASN A 384 41.65 4.72 12.52
CA ASN A 384 41.35 3.30 12.53
C ASN A 384 39.82 3.10 12.51
N ILE A 385 39.23 3.03 11.31
CA ILE A 385 37.82 2.66 11.13
C ILE A 385 37.72 1.14 11.27
N ARG A 386 37.27 0.72 12.47
CA ARG A 386 36.94 -0.66 12.79
C ARG A 386 35.93 -1.24 11.81
N THR A 387 36.38 -2.29 11.13
CA THR A 387 35.61 -3.27 10.40
C THR A 387 34.57 -3.95 11.30
N LYS A 388 33.30 -3.57 11.14
CA LYS A 388 32.14 -4.46 11.33
C LYS A 388 31.05 -4.05 10.33
N LEU A 389 31.22 -4.47 9.08
CA LEU A 389 30.13 -4.59 8.10
C LEU A 389 29.87 -6.07 7.87
#